data_AF-A0A1Q9MUN4-F1
#
_entry.id   AF-A0A1Q9MUN4-F1
#
_cell.length_a   1.000
_cell.length_b   1.000
_cell.length_c   1.000
_cell.angle_alpha   90.00
_cell.angle_beta   90.00
_cell.angle_gamma   90.00
#
_symmetry.space_group_name_H-M   'P 1'
#
loop_
_entity.id
_entity.type
_entity.pdbx_description
1 polymer ?
#
loop_
_entity_poly.entity_id
_entity_poly.type
_entity_poly.pdbx_seq_one_letter_code
_entity_poly.pdbx_strand_id
1 'polypeptide(L)'
;MAEHEKPNICIYCEKTTPDLTTEHLLPRHRNGPDTPDNAVRVCKACNSRKGSKHLYEWFGLDQRDNIPRIAEGKYLKLLFTLHKERRTLEESIISNLCSQCDLGDSCPEKATLSVFCLEGIFLPRK
;
A
#
# COMPACT_ATOMS: atom_id res chain seq x y z
N MET A 1 0.55 -8.15 19.49
CA MET A 1 0.41 -7.59 18.12
C MET A 1 0.04 -8.77 17.22
N ALA A 2 -1.19 -8.81 16.69
CA ALA A 2 -1.81 -10.01 16.10
C ALA A 2 -1.02 -10.69 14.96
N GLU A 3 -0.14 -9.95 14.29
CA GLU A 3 0.74 -10.47 13.24
C GLU A 3 1.72 -11.56 13.72
N HIS A 4 2.14 -11.50 14.99
CA HIS A 4 3.06 -12.49 15.57
C HIS A 4 2.33 -13.69 16.19
N GLU A 5 1.01 -13.64 16.31
CA GLU A 5 0.22 -14.73 16.92
C GLU A 5 0.11 -15.95 15.98
N LYS A 6 0.36 -15.77 14.68
CA LYS A 6 0.26 -16.81 13.65
C LYS A 6 1.49 -16.82 12.73
N PRO A 7 2.64 -17.35 13.19
CA PRO A 7 3.93 -17.20 12.50
C PRO A 7 4.02 -17.94 11.16
N ASN A 8 3.03 -18.76 10.80
CA ASN A 8 3.03 -19.55 9.57
C ASN A 8 1.81 -19.24 8.68
N ILE A 9 1.11 -18.13 8.89
CA ILE A 9 -0.06 -17.77 8.07
C ILE A 9 0.27 -16.54 7.22
N CYS A 10 0.01 -16.64 5.92
CA CYS A 10 0.16 -15.52 4.99
C CYS A 10 -0.90 -14.44 5.28
N ILE A 11 -0.48 -13.20 5.50
CA ILE A 11 -1.41 -12.08 5.73
C ILE A 11 -2.33 -11.82 4.51
N TYR A 12 -1.88 -12.14 3.29
CA TYR A 12 -2.67 -11.87 2.09
C TYR A 12 -3.72 -12.92 1.74
N CYS A 13 -3.37 -14.19 1.80
CA CYS A 13 -4.27 -15.26 1.35
C CYS A 13 -4.73 -16.18 2.48
N GLU A 14 -4.32 -15.92 3.71
CA GLU A 14 -4.65 -16.66 4.93
C GLU A 14 -4.25 -18.15 4.90
N LYS A 15 -3.53 -18.59 3.87
CA LYS A 15 -3.00 -19.94 3.77
C LYS A 15 -1.83 -20.15 4.74
N THR A 16 -1.83 -21.30 5.39
CA THR A 16 -0.72 -21.75 6.22
C THR A 16 0.45 -22.19 5.32
N THR A 17 1.63 -21.65 5.57
CA THR A 17 2.88 -22.04 4.91
C THR A 17 4.07 -21.72 5.83
N PRO A 18 5.10 -22.59 5.87
CA PRO A 18 6.33 -22.30 6.59
C PRO A 18 7.18 -21.23 5.86
N ASP A 19 6.98 -21.04 4.55
CA ASP A 19 7.78 -20.17 3.69
C ASP A 19 7.18 -18.76 3.55
N LEU A 20 7.17 -18.02 4.65
CA LEU A 20 6.80 -16.61 4.63
C LEU A 20 8.01 -15.72 4.34
N THR A 21 7.77 -14.72 3.51
CA THR A 21 8.68 -13.62 3.19
C THR A 21 8.15 -12.32 3.78
N THR A 22 9.04 -11.36 3.97
CA THR A 22 8.67 -9.98 4.31
C THR A 22 8.32 -9.23 3.03
N GLU A 23 7.18 -8.56 3.01
CA GLU A 23 6.70 -7.75 1.90
C GLU A 23 6.40 -6.33 2.36
N HIS A 24 6.80 -5.34 1.56
CA HIS A 24 6.60 -3.93 1.86
C HIS A 24 5.29 -3.43 1.27
N LEU A 25 4.33 -3.04 2.12
CA LEU A 25 3.00 -2.57 1.72
C LEU A 25 3.11 -1.43 0.70
N LEU A 26 3.87 -0.38 1.04
CA LEU A 26 4.39 0.63 0.11
C LEU A 26 5.75 0.16 -0.42
N PRO A 27 5.92 -0.08 -1.73
CA PRO A 27 7.18 -0.57 -2.27
C PRO A 27 8.35 0.39 -2.05
N ARG A 28 9.52 -0.14 -1.68
CA ARG A 28 10.73 0.69 -1.45
C ARG A 28 11.15 1.54 -2.64
N HIS A 29 11.04 0.99 -3.85
CA HIS A 29 11.38 1.72 -5.08
C HIS A 29 10.37 2.85 -5.41
N ARG A 30 9.22 2.87 -4.72
CA ARG A 30 8.23 3.96 -4.73
C ARG A 30 8.28 4.79 -3.44
N ASN A 31 9.47 4.88 -2.82
CA ASN A 31 9.75 5.57 -1.56
C ASN A 31 8.99 5.05 -0.33
N GLY A 32 8.63 3.77 -0.32
CA GLY A 32 8.21 3.12 0.91
C GLY A 32 9.34 3.06 1.94
N PRO A 33 9.11 3.45 3.21
CA PRO A 33 10.13 3.36 4.25
C PRO A 33 10.42 1.90 4.60
N ASP A 34 11.67 1.59 4.96
CA ASP A 34 12.07 0.26 5.39
C ASP A 34 11.84 0.07 6.89
N THR A 35 10.56 0.02 7.28
CA THR A 35 10.15 -0.06 8.70
C THR A 35 9.18 -1.23 8.94
N PRO A 36 9.10 -1.74 10.18
CA PRO A 36 8.13 -2.78 10.54
C PRO A 36 6.67 -2.37 10.32
N ASP A 37 6.35 -1.06 10.41
CA ASP A 37 5.02 -0.54 10.10
C ASP A 37 4.68 -0.66 8.60
N ASN A 38 5.67 -0.64 7.71
CA ASN A 38 5.50 -0.82 6.26
C ASN A 38 5.67 -2.28 5.81
N ALA A 39 5.90 -3.23 6.72
CA ALA A 39 6.20 -4.61 6.36
C ALA A 39 5.12 -5.59 6.86
N VAL A 40 4.81 -6.62 6.07
CA VAL A 40 3.95 -7.75 6.48
C VAL A 40 4.55 -9.09 6.07
N ARG A 41 4.18 -10.16 6.78
CA ARG A 41 4.61 -11.53 6.44
C ARG A 41 3.63 -12.22 5.48
N VAL A 42 4.12 -12.62 4.31
CA VAL A 42 3.28 -13.19 3.24
C VAL A 42 4.00 -14.32 2.53
N CYS A 43 3.26 -15.24 1.91
CA CYS A 43 3.87 -16.32 1.14
C CYS A 43 4.58 -15.79 -0.12
N LYS A 44 5.59 -16.52 -0.61
CA LYS A 44 6.35 -16.18 -1.83
C LYS A 44 5.44 -15.89 -3.04
N ALA A 45 4.36 -16.66 -3.19
CA ALA A 45 3.41 -16.50 -4.29
C ALA A 45 2.67 -15.16 -4.24
N CYS A 46 2.18 -14.74 -3.06
CA CYS A 46 1.51 -13.46 -2.92
C CYS A 46 2.49 -12.29 -3.08
N ASN A 47 3.69 -12.40 -2.50
CA ASN A 47 4.74 -11.40 -2.65
C ASN A 47 5.08 -11.16 -4.13
N SER A 48 5.31 -12.24 -4.89
CA SER A 48 5.59 -12.16 -6.32
C SER A 48 4.42 -11.60 -7.14
N ARG A 49 3.17 -11.94 -6.78
CA ARG A 49 1.97 -11.42 -7.48
C ARG A 49 1.74 -9.93 -7.26
N LYS A 50 1.98 -9.42 -6.04
CA LYS A 50 1.94 -7.98 -5.76
C LYS A 50 3.07 -7.27 -6.52
N GLY A 51 4.29 -7.78 -6.37
CA GLY A 51 5.46 -7.25 -7.06
C GLY A 51 5.70 -5.78 -6.70
N SER A 52 5.79 -4.91 -7.70
CA SER A 52 6.05 -3.48 -7.54
C SER A 52 4.80 -2.63 -7.33
N LYS A 53 3.61 -3.24 -7.26
CA LYS A 53 2.35 -2.50 -7.14
C LYS A 53 2.15 -1.99 -5.71
N HIS A 54 1.44 -0.88 -5.59
CA HIS A 54 0.87 -0.44 -4.32
C HIS A 54 -0.23 -1.41 -3.85
N LEU A 55 -0.69 -1.27 -2.61
CA LEU A 55 -1.65 -2.23 -2.03
C LEU A 55 -3.01 -2.11 -2.73
N TYR A 56 -3.58 -0.92 -2.85
CA TYR A 56 -4.87 -0.76 -3.51
C TYR A 56 -4.74 -1.03 -5.01
N GLU A 57 -3.66 -0.59 -5.65
CA GLU A 57 -3.34 -0.92 -7.06
C GLU A 57 -3.35 -2.43 -7.32
N TRP A 58 -2.83 -3.23 -6.39
CA TRP A 58 -2.79 -4.68 -6.57
C TRP A 58 -4.15 -5.37 -6.44
N PHE A 59 -4.97 -4.95 -5.47
CA PHE A 59 -6.32 -5.51 -5.28
C PHE A 59 -7.31 -4.98 -6.33
N GLY A 60 -7.13 -3.73 -6.76
CA GLY A 60 -8.04 -3.01 -7.63
C GLY A 60 -9.20 -2.38 -6.86
N LEU A 61 -9.81 -1.34 -7.45
CA LEU A 61 -10.92 -0.61 -6.82
C LEU A 61 -12.14 -1.49 -6.53
N ASP A 62 -12.42 -2.47 -7.39
CA ASP A 62 -13.56 -3.39 -7.25
C ASP A 62 -13.42 -4.35 -6.06
N GLN A 63 -12.19 -4.58 -5.58
CA GLN A 63 -11.89 -5.48 -4.46
C GLN A 63 -11.25 -4.76 -3.28
N ARG A 64 -11.36 -3.43 -3.21
CA ARG A 64 -10.78 -2.63 -2.12
C ARG A 64 -11.28 -3.07 -0.74
N ASP A 65 -12.52 -3.53 -0.65
CA ASP A 65 -13.13 -3.99 0.61
C ASP A 65 -12.70 -5.42 1.00
N ASN A 66 -11.95 -6.11 0.13
CA ASN A 66 -11.43 -7.47 0.37
C ASN A 66 -9.95 -7.47 0.79
N ILE A 67 -9.37 -6.31 1.08
CA ILE A 67 -8.00 -6.23 1.56
C ILE A 67 -7.96 -6.78 3.00
N PRO A 68 -7.00 -7.67 3.32
CA PRO A 68 -6.87 -8.20 4.67
C PRO A 68 -6.65 -7.08 5.69
N ARG A 69 -7.47 -7.08 6.74
CA ARG A 69 -7.52 -6.01 7.76
C ARG A 69 -6.16 -5.67 8.38
N ILE A 70 -5.28 -6.66 8.55
CA ILE A 70 -3.94 -6.44 9.10
C ILE A 70 -3.08 -5.62 8.10
N ALA A 71 -3.09 -5.99 6.82
CA ALA A 71 -2.36 -5.26 5.79
C ALA A 71 -2.95 -3.86 5.60
N GLU A 72 -4.27 -3.77 5.44
CA GLU A 72 -4.96 -2.49 5.24
C GLU A 72 -4.76 -1.54 6.41
N GLY A 73 -4.93 -2.01 7.66
CA GLY A 73 -4.77 -1.19 8.85
C GLY A 73 -3.35 -0.64 9.01
N LYS A 74 -2.32 -1.46 8.78
CA LYS A 74 -0.93 -1.01 8.77
C LYS A 74 -0.69 -0.01 7.64
N TYR A 75 -1.25 -0.28 6.46
CA TYR A 75 -1.08 0.58 5.30
C TYR A 75 -1.73 1.95 5.48
N LEU A 76 -2.98 2.02 5.94
CA LEU A 76 -3.66 3.28 6.22
C LEU A 76 -2.93 4.11 7.28
N LYS A 77 -2.42 3.47 8.35
CA LYS A 77 -1.61 4.14 9.37
C LYS A 77 -0.31 4.72 8.77
N LEU A 78 0.35 3.95 7.91
CA LEU A 78 1.54 4.38 7.19
C LEU A 78 1.24 5.57 6.28
N LEU A 79 0.23 5.45 5.41
CA LEU A 79 -0.21 6.50 4.50
C LEU A 79 -0.53 7.79 5.25
N PHE A 80 -1.30 7.70 6.34
CA PHE A 80 -1.61 8.85 7.19
C PHE A 80 -0.35 9.55 7.70
N THR A 81 0.63 8.78 8.16
CA THR A 81 1.90 9.31 8.67
C THR A 81 2.67 10.04 7.56
N LEU A 82 2.80 9.41 6.39
CA LEU A 82 3.49 9.99 5.24
C LEU A 82 2.80 11.26 4.72
N HIS A 83 1.46 11.26 4.64
CA HIS A 83 0.71 12.43 4.23
C HIS A 83 0.85 13.59 5.22
N LYS A 84 0.86 13.30 6.53
CA LYS A 84 1.10 14.29 7.58
C LYS A 84 2.47 14.92 7.46
N GLU A 85 3.51 14.12 7.25
CA GLU A 85 4.89 14.59 7.05
C GLU A 85 5.02 15.44 5.79
N ARG A 86 4.35 15.06 4.71
CA ARG A 86 4.33 15.81 3.45
C ARG A 86 3.35 16.99 3.42
N ARG A 87 2.58 17.21 4.49
CA ARG A 87 1.51 18.23 4.59
C ARG A 87 0.48 18.14 3.46
N THR A 88 0.16 16.93 3.02
CA THR A 88 -0.81 16.67 1.94
C THR A 88 -2.20 16.32 2.46
N LEU A 89 -2.38 16.22 3.79
CA LEU A 89 -3.69 16.04 4.43
C LEU A 89 -4.60 17.27 4.32
N GLU A 90 -4.02 18.45 4.15
CA GLU A 90 -4.72 19.74 4.09
C GLU A 90 -4.93 20.22 2.64
N GLU A 91 -4.45 19.46 1.66
CA GLU A 91 -4.54 19.83 0.25
C GLU A 91 -6.00 19.75 -0.22
N SER A 92 -6.59 20.90 -0.54
CA SER A 92 -7.97 21.01 -1.00
C SER A 92 -8.13 20.77 -2.50
N ILE A 93 -7.02 20.80 -3.26
CA ILE A 93 -7.02 20.69 -4.71
C ILE A 93 -6.43 19.34 -5.12
N ILE A 94 -7.29 18.38 -5.43
CA ILE A 94 -6.91 17.00 -5.81
C ILE A 94 -5.99 16.98 -7.05
N SER A 95 -6.15 17.93 -7.99
CA SER A 95 -5.28 18.01 -9.17
C SER A 95 -3.80 18.25 -8.84
N ASN A 96 -3.51 18.90 -7.70
CA ASN A 96 -2.14 19.10 -7.21
C ASN A 96 -1.51 17.79 -6.72
N LEU A 97 -2.33 16.84 -6.26
CA LEU A 97 -1.90 15.50 -5.89
C LEU A 97 -1.70 14.64 -7.15
N CYS A 98 -2.62 14.74 -8.11
CA CYS A 98 -2.51 13.99 -9.37
C CYS A 98 -1.23 14.30 -10.16
N SER A 99 -0.73 15.54 -10.12
CA SER A 99 0.54 15.89 -10.80
C SER A 99 1.78 15.23 -10.18
N GLN A 100 1.67 14.74 -8.95
CA GLN A 100 2.74 14.06 -8.21
C GLN A 100 2.51 12.55 -8.13
N CYS A 101 1.43 12.05 -8.72
CA CYS A 101 0.99 10.67 -8.63
C CYS A 101 1.74 9.76 -9.62
N ASP A 102 2.16 8.59 -9.17
CA ASP A 102 2.90 7.61 -9.96
C ASP A 102 2.07 6.49 -10.58
N LEU A 103 0.76 6.46 -10.30
CA LEU A 103 -0.15 5.49 -10.88
C LEU A 103 -0.40 5.71 -12.36
N GLY A 104 -0.20 6.94 -12.88
CA GLY A 104 -0.30 7.25 -14.31
C GLY A 104 -1.62 6.77 -14.93
N ASP A 105 -1.53 5.87 -15.91
CA ASP A 105 -2.68 5.29 -16.62
C ASP A 105 -3.37 4.15 -15.88
N SER A 106 -2.76 3.62 -14.79
CA SER A 106 -3.42 2.69 -13.89
C SER A 106 -4.51 3.36 -13.03
N CYS A 107 -4.59 4.70 -13.03
CA CYS A 107 -5.64 5.44 -12.35
C CYS A 107 -6.90 5.53 -13.23
N PRO A 108 -8.01 4.83 -12.89
CA PRO A 108 -9.21 4.80 -13.72
C PRO A 108 -10.02 6.10 -13.65
N GLU A 109 -9.82 6.93 -12.62
CA GLU A 109 -10.61 8.12 -12.33
C GLU A 109 -9.71 9.34 -12.08
N LYS A 110 -8.91 9.73 -13.07
CA LYS A 110 -8.07 10.95 -12.98
C LYS A 110 -8.94 12.15 -12.57
N ALA A 111 -8.41 12.99 -11.68
CA ALA A 111 -9.10 14.15 -11.09
C ALA A 111 -10.31 13.85 -10.19
N THR A 112 -10.55 12.58 -9.82
CA THR A 112 -11.48 12.19 -8.74
C THR A 112 -10.68 11.60 -7.58
N LEU A 113 -11.02 11.98 -6.34
CA LEU A 113 -10.34 11.44 -5.16
C LEU A 113 -10.71 9.97 -4.98
N SER A 114 -9.71 9.09 -5.11
CA SER A 114 -9.84 7.66 -4.84
C SER A 114 -8.72 7.19 -3.92
N VAL A 115 -8.81 5.94 -3.43
CA VAL A 115 -7.75 5.33 -2.60
C VAL A 115 -6.40 5.28 -3.31
N PHE A 116 -6.39 5.27 -4.64
CA PHE A 116 -5.19 5.35 -5.46
C PHE A 116 -4.47 6.69 -5.29
N CYS A 117 -5.21 7.80 -5.13
CA CYS A 117 -4.60 9.11 -4.86
C CYS A 117 -3.86 9.14 -3.50
N LEU A 118 -4.25 8.30 -2.56
CA LEU A 118 -3.58 8.20 -1.25
C LEU A 118 -2.23 7.50 -1.37
N GLU A 119 -2.10 6.48 -2.20
CA GLU A 119 -0.86 5.71 -2.33
C GLU A 119 0.10 6.23 -3.41
N GLY A 120 -0.40 7.03 -4.36
CA GLY A 120 0.35 7.40 -5.56
C GLY A 120 1.35 8.55 -5.42
N ILE A 121 1.26 9.37 -4.38
CA ILE A 121 1.97 10.66 -4.32
C ILE A 121 3.32 10.61 -3.61
N PHE A 122 3.88 9.41 -3.43
CA PHE A 122 5.10 9.22 -2.65
C PHE A 122 6.41 9.25 -3.45
N LEU A 123 6.37 9.30 -4.78
CA LEU A 123 7.58 9.49 -5.57
C LEU A 123 8.32 10.80 -5.25
N PRO A 124 9.63 10.88 -5.52
CA PRO A 124 10.38 12.12 -5.32
C PRO A 124 9.85 13.16 -6.32
N ARG A 125 9.68 14.41 -5.87
CA ARG A 125 9.42 15.53 -6.78
C ARG A 125 10.64 15.69 -7.69
N LYS A 126 10.44 15.63 -9.01
CA LYS A 126 11.46 16.04 -9.99
C LYS A 126 11.62 17.55 -9.99
#